data_AF-A0A5J4TTN8-F1
#
_entry.id   AF-A0A5J4TTN8-F1
#
_cell.length_a   1.000
_cell.length_b   1.000
_cell.length_c   1.000
_cell.angle_alpha   90.00
_cell.angle_beta   90.00
_cell.angle_gamma   90.00
#
_symmetry.space_group_name_H-M   'P 1'
#
loop_
_entity.id
_entity.type
_entity.pdbx_description
1 polymer ?
#
loop_
_entity_poly.entity_id
_entity_poly.type
_entity_poly.pdbx_seq_one_letter_code
_entity_poly.pdbx_strand_id
1 'polypeptide(L)'
;MILTVLFVISLVLGGNSKILRPSPAISHSSILEHAQNTKTSLSIAHSIKSSPNTCIYNVSQTIIDSKHYIVDVLEQGCEEPDGYEITLLDSEHYEFLDLNITSQVLIKGGREIPTIWSNLEQEIAIISLNQGTLSLENIEFKFTINNDTEDPFITPIAWKGDDNLQQVFIAYTSKVEIVDSTFNGISQTDISNNSMIIIAFCKEIILKNCTFQNASIYTETQLITISASVDDAHVVIQDCKFINIKLNEDIHMATLQIAVNST
;
A
#
# COMPACT_ATOMS: atom_id res chain seq x y z
N MET A 1 -33.50 3.28 19.67
CA MET A 1 -32.23 3.95 19.35
C MET A 1 -31.25 3.57 20.46
N ILE A 2 -30.50 2.49 20.29
CA ILE A 2 -29.50 2.03 21.26
C ILE A 2 -28.14 2.41 20.67
N LEU A 3 -27.43 3.27 21.40
CA LEU A 3 -26.08 3.70 21.09
C LEU A 3 -25.14 2.59 21.58
N THR A 4 -24.70 1.73 20.67
CA THR A 4 -23.69 0.70 20.98
C THR A 4 -22.31 1.36 20.97
N VAL A 5 -21.71 1.51 22.14
CA VAL A 5 -20.33 1.99 22.28
C VAL A 5 -19.39 0.81 22.02
N LEU A 6 -18.69 0.81 20.89
CA LEU A 6 -17.64 -0.16 20.58
C LEU A 6 -16.34 0.22 21.29
N PHE A 7 -15.85 -0.68 22.15
CA PHE A 7 -14.48 -0.65 22.66
C PHE A 7 -13.57 -1.37 21.66
N VAL A 8 -12.66 -0.65 21.01
CA VAL A 8 -11.55 -1.25 20.25
C VAL A 8 -10.48 -1.67 21.25
N ILE A 9 -10.23 -2.97 21.38
CA ILE A 9 -9.13 -3.52 22.17
C ILE A 9 -7.90 -3.58 21.26
N SER A 10 -6.98 -2.64 21.42
CA SER A 10 -5.66 -2.70 20.79
C SER A 10 -4.78 -3.73 21.52
N LEU A 11 -4.37 -4.80 20.83
CA LEU A 11 -3.44 -5.77 21.37
C LEU A 11 -2.00 -5.23 21.24
N VAL A 12 -1.48 -4.64 22.33
CA VAL A 12 -0.07 -4.24 22.41
C VAL A 12 0.74 -5.43 22.93
N LEU A 13 1.56 -6.04 22.07
CA LEU A 13 2.56 -7.03 22.48
C LEU A 13 3.76 -6.31 23.14
N GLY A 14 3.54 -5.81 24.36
CA GLY A 14 4.60 -5.29 25.23
C GLY A 14 5.36 -6.44 25.87
N GLY A 15 6.53 -6.76 25.34
CA GLY A 15 7.46 -7.70 25.96
C GLY A 15 7.88 -7.20 27.35
N ASN A 16 7.61 -8.00 28.38
CA ASN A 16 8.12 -7.81 29.75
C ASN A 16 9.66 -7.79 29.76
N SER A 17 10.28 -6.62 29.60
CA SER A 17 11.70 -6.46 29.90
C SER A 17 11.87 -6.20 31.40
N LYS A 18 12.08 -7.27 32.16
CA LYS A 18 12.69 -7.17 33.49
C LYS A 18 14.08 -6.57 33.33
N ILE A 19 14.32 -5.48 34.04
CA ILE A 19 15.62 -4.81 34.19
C ILE A 19 16.62 -5.83 34.74
N LEU A 20 17.52 -6.30 33.89
CA LEU A 20 18.75 -6.99 34.29
C LEU A 20 19.91 -6.00 34.12
N ARG A 21 20.64 -5.81 35.22
CA ARG A 21 21.78 -4.89 35.37
C ARG A 21 22.83 -5.10 34.27
N PRO A 22 23.52 -4.04 33.81
CA PRO A 22 24.61 -4.20 32.85
C PRO A 22 25.82 -4.85 33.53
N SER A 23 26.37 -5.89 32.91
CA SER A 23 27.75 -6.35 33.15
C SER A 23 28.73 -5.55 32.28
N PRO A 24 29.98 -5.39 32.71
CA PRO A 24 30.90 -4.39 32.16
C PRO A 24 31.35 -4.70 30.74
N ALA A 25 31.59 -3.62 29.99
CA ALA A 25 32.03 -3.61 28.61
C ALA A 25 33.30 -4.44 28.39
N ILE A 26 33.22 -5.42 27.50
CA ILE A 26 34.39 -6.04 26.88
C ILE A 26 34.62 -5.32 25.56
N SER A 27 35.69 -4.53 25.54
CA SER A 27 36.29 -3.98 24.33
C SER A 27 36.82 -5.12 23.45
N HIS A 28 36.28 -5.23 22.23
CA HIS A 28 36.93 -5.96 21.14
C HIS A 28 37.05 -5.02 19.95
N SER A 29 38.25 -4.50 19.74
CA SER A 29 38.72 -4.09 18.42
C SER A 29 38.79 -5.31 17.52
N SER A 30 38.29 -5.23 16.28
CA SER A 30 39.08 -5.60 15.09
C SER A 30 38.24 -5.57 13.80
N ILE A 31 38.81 -4.87 12.82
CA ILE A 31 39.05 -5.36 11.45
C ILE A 31 37.85 -5.44 10.49
N LEU A 32 38.00 -4.59 9.48
CA LEU A 32 37.51 -4.66 8.12
C LEU A 32 37.51 -6.09 7.55
N GLU A 33 36.34 -6.65 7.24
CA GLU A 33 36.22 -7.71 6.23
C GLU A 33 35.18 -7.30 5.19
N HIS A 34 35.68 -7.04 3.99
CA HIS A 34 34.92 -7.13 2.75
C HIS A 34 34.36 -8.55 2.63
N ALA A 35 33.05 -8.70 2.73
CA ALA A 35 32.37 -9.89 2.25
C ALA A 35 31.27 -9.45 1.27
N GLN A 36 31.62 -9.53 -0.02
CA GLN A 36 30.64 -9.70 -1.09
C GLN A 36 29.79 -10.93 -0.74
N ASN A 37 28.53 -10.71 -0.40
CA ASN A 37 27.54 -11.78 -0.38
C ASN A 37 26.35 -11.31 -1.22
N THR A 38 26.48 -11.53 -2.53
CA THR A 38 25.37 -11.78 -3.45
C THR A 38 24.59 -12.99 -2.93
N LYS A 39 23.70 -12.75 -1.97
CA LYS A 39 22.70 -13.73 -1.59
C LYS A 39 21.51 -13.49 -2.50
N THR A 40 21.50 -14.24 -3.59
CA THR A 40 20.35 -14.41 -4.49
C THR A 40 19.14 -14.73 -3.61
N SER A 41 18.32 -13.72 -3.37
CA SER A 41 16.99 -13.89 -2.80
C SER A 41 16.17 -14.59 -3.88
N LEU A 42 16.12 -15.91 -3.82
CA LEU A 42 15.02 -16.68 -4.41
C LEU A 42 13.76 -16.24 -3.66
N SER A 43 13.14 -15.13 -4.08
CA SER A 43 11.74 -14.91 -3.76
C SER A 43 10.98 -15.97 -4.54
N ILE A 44 10.17 -16.75 -3.84
CA ILE A 44 9.10 -17.47 -4.50
C ILE A 44 8.20 -16.35 -5.04
N ALA A 45 8.23 -16.11 -6.35
CA ALA A 45 7.34 -15.13 -6.97
C ALA A 45 5.90 -15.56 -6.64
N HIS A 46 5.20 -14.75 -5.85
CA HIS A 46 3.83 -15.03 -5.45
C HIS A 46 2.89 -14.41 -6.49
N SER A 47 2.97 -14.90 -7.73
CA SER A 47 2.17 -14.31 -8.80
C SER A 47 0.70 -14.67 -8.68
N ILE A 48 -0.19 -13.68 -8.85
CA ILE A 48 -1.62 -13.89 -8.89
C ILE A 48 -1.94 -14.57 -10.21
N LYS A 49 -2.57 -15.75 -10.15
CA LYS A 49 -2.82 -16.55 -11.35
C LYS A 49 -3.82 -15.84 -12.27
N SER A 50 -3.39 -15.59 -13.50
CA SER A 50 -4.27 -15.21 -14.61
C SER A 50 -5.30 -16.32 -14.87
N SER A 51 -6.52 -15.92 -15.24
CA SER A 51 -7.59 -16.84 -15.63
C SER A 51 -7.81 -16.78 -17.15
N PRO A 52 -8.14 -17.91 -17.81
CA PRO A 52 -8.42 -17.89 -19.26
C PRO A 52 -9.67 -17.10 -19.65
N ASN A 53 -10.60 -16.82 -18.72
CA ASN A 53 -11.84 -16.08 -18.99
C ASN A 53 -11.78 -14.68 -18.36
N THR A 54 -10.77 -13.90 -18.77
CA THR A 54 -10.53 -12.54 -18.29
C THR A 54 -10.30 -11.61 -19.48
N CYS A 55 -10.83 -10.39 -19.41
CA CYS A 55 -10.49 -9.36 -20.40
C CYS A 55 -9.08 -8.84 -20.11
N ILE A 56 -8.16 -9.10 -21.04
CA ILE A 56 -6.74 -8.73 -20.90
C ILE A 56 -6.49 -7.40 -21.61
N TYR A 57 -5.91 -6.46 -20.88
CA TYR A 57 -5.55 -5.14 -21.39
C TYR A 57 -4.13 -4.74 -20.99
N ASN A 58 -3.51 -3.96 -21.87
CA ASN A 58 -2.25 -3.29 -21.60
C ASN A 58 -2.50 -1.78 -21.53
N VAL A 59 -1.96 -1.14 -20.49
CA VAL A 59 -1.99 0.30 -20.31
C VAL A 59 -0.56 0.84 -20.40
N SER A 60 -0.40 1.91 -21.16
CA SER A 60 0.86 2.64 -21.30
C SER A 60 0.59 4.09 -21.63
N GLN A 61 1.22 5.00 -20.90
CA GLN A 61 1.21 6.44 -21.12
C GLN A 61 2.28 6.91 -22.11
N THR A 62 3.23 6.04 -22.49
CA THR A 62 4.32 6.40 -23.42
C THR A 62 4.14 5.88 -24.85
N ILE A 63 3.25 4.89 -25.06
CA ILE A 63 2.96 4.33 -26.38
C ILE A 63 1.80 5.10 -27.04
N ILE A 64 2.00 5.53 -28.29
CA ILE A 64 1.10 6.49 -28.96
C ILE A 64 -0.33 5.94 -29.20
N ASP A 65 -0.48 4.62 -29.37
CA ASP A 65 -1.75 3.97 -29.71
C ASP A 65 -2.26 3.00 -28.62
N SER A 66 -1.69 3.04 -27.41
CA SER A 66 -2.17 2.26 -26.27
C SER A 66 -3.29 2.99 -25.52
N LYS A 67 -3.99 2.25 -24.65
CA LYS A 67 -4.80 2.86 -23.59
C LYS A 67 -3.85 3.53 -22.60
N HIS A 68 -4.09 4.80 -22.31
CA HIS A 68 -3.19 5.61 -21.47
C HIS A 68 -3.57 5.52 -19.99
N TYR A 69 -4.85 5.29 -19.70
CA TYR A 69 -5.36 5.21 -18.35
C TYR A 69 -6.12 3.91 -18.12
N ILE A 70 -6.13 3.46 -16.86
CA ILE A 70 -6.85 2.29 -16.39
C ILE A 70 -8.36 2.55 -16.48
N VAL A 71 -8.81 3.77 -16.18
CA VAL A 71 -10.23 4.14 -16.32
C VAL A 71 -10.75 3.91 -17.76
N ASP A 72 -9.96 4.24 -18.79
CA ASP A 72 -10.33 4.01 -20.20
C ASP A 72 -10.54 2.53 -20.54
N VAL A 73 -9.84 1.64 -19.81
CA VAL A 73 -9.99 0.19 -19.93
C VAL A 73 -11.28 -0.26 -19.26
N LEU A 74 -11.56 0.23 -18.05
CA LEU A 74 -12.73 -0.16 -17.28
C LEU A 74 -14.04 0.33 -17.92
N GLU A 75 -14.02 1.48 -18.59
CA GLU A 75 -15.18 2.03 -19.31
C GLU A 75 -15.59 1.24 -20.56
N GLN A 76 -14.69 0.43 -21.13
CA GLN A 76 -15.03 -0.42 -22.28
C GLN A 76 -15.98 -1.57 -21.92
N GLY A 77 -16.10 -1.89 -20.63
CA GLY A 77 -16.84 -3.05 -20.18
C GLY A 77 -16.06 -4.34 -20.39
N CYS A 78 -16.43 -5.36 -19.61
CA CYS A 78 -15.92 -6.71 -19.74
C CYS A 78 -17.05 -7.67 -19.42
N GLU A 79 -17.36 -8.53 -20.38
CA GLU A 79 -18.40 -9.56 -20.25
C GLU A 79 -17.85 -10.88 -19.70
N GLU A 80 -16.52 -10.99 -19.60
CA GLU A 80 -15.86 -12.18 -19.07
C GLU A 80 -16.08 -12.30 -17.55
N PRO A 81 -16.39 -13.51 -17.05
CA PRO A 81 -16.78 -13.72 -15.66
C PRO A 81 -15.67 -13.44 -14.65
N ASP A 82 -14.40 -13.59 -15.04
CA ASP A 82 -13.26 -13.34 -14.15
C ASP A 82 -12.78 -11.88 -14.22
N GLY A 83 -13.51 -11.03 -14.94
CA GLY A 83 -13.32 -9.59 -14.97
C GLY A 83 -12.09 -9.15 -15.77
N TYR A 84 -11.28 -8.24 -15.21
CA TYR A 84 -10.18 -7.59 -15.91
C TYR A 84 -8.82 -8.04 -15.41
N GLU A 85 -7.88 -8.15 -16.34
CA GLU A 85 -6.45 -8.22 -16.08
C GLU A 85 -5.75 -7.10 -16.85
N ILE A 86 -5.20 -6.15 -16.10
CA ILE A 86 -4.62 -4.92 -16.62
C ILE A 86 -3.13 -4.93 -16.33
N THR A 87 -2.31 -4.86 -17.37
CA THR A 87 -0.85 -4.80 -17.24
C THR A 87 -0.34 -3.40 -17.54
N LEU A 88 0.38 -2.79 -16.60
CA LEU A 88 1.03 -1.50 -16.77
C LEU A 88 2.39 -1.71 -17.45
N LEU A 89 2.55 -1.24 -18.68
CA LEU A 89 3.76 -1.51 -19.48
C LEU A 89 4.91 -0.54 -19.19
N ASP A 90 4.59 0.64 -18.69
CA ASP A 90 5.56 1.67 -18.33
C ASP A 90 6.18 1.40 -16.96
N SER A 91 7.39 1.92 -16.76
CA SER A 91 8.05 1.89 -15.45
C SER A 91 7.42 2.86 -14.45
N GLU A 92 6.73 3.88 -14.94
CA GLU A 92 6.02 4.88 -14.15
C GLU A 92 4.60 5.00 -14.70
N HIS A 93 3.63 5.10 -13.80
CA HIS A 93 2.23 5.29 -14.11
C HIS A 93 1.66 6.39 -13.21
N TYR A 94 0.97 7.35 -13.82
CA TYR A 94 0.41 8.51 -13.14
C TYR A 94 -1.10 8.54 -13.33
N GLU A 95 -1.85 8.15 -12.31
CA GLU A 95 -3.32 8.11 -12.36
C GLU A 95 -3.89 8.04 -10.95
N PHE A 96 -4.90 8.87 -10.69
CA PHE A 96 -5.84 8.63 -9.60
C PHE A 96 -6.95 7.70 -10.08
N LEU A 97 -7.24 6.66 -9.29
CA LEU A 97 -8.23 5.66 -9.63
C LEU A 97 -9.30 5.57 -8.55
N ASP A 98 -10.50 6.09 -8.83
CA ASP A 98 -11.70 5.88 -8.00
C ASP A 98 -12.58 4.79 -8.59
N LEU A 99 -12.70 3.68 -7.86
CA LEU A 99 -13.34 2.45 -8.30
C LEU A 99 -14.62 2.19 -7.53
N ASN A 100 -15.69 2.02 -8.29
CA ASN A 100 -16.95 1.44 -7.85
C ASN A 100 -17.38 0.41 -8.88
N ILE A 101 -16.85 -0.81 -8.74
CA ILE A 101 -16.93 -1.84 -9.78
C ILE A 101 -17.65 -3.09 -9.25
N THR A 102 -18.38 -3.78 -10.12
CA THR A 102 -19.02 -5.06 -9.81
C THR A 102 -18.17 -6.26 -10.20
N SER A 103 -17.22 -6.07 -11.11
CA SER A 103 -16.32 -7.11 -11.59
C SER A 103 -15.04 -7.21 -10.76
N GLN A 104 -14.31 -8.31 -10.92
CA GLN A 104 -12.95 -8.45 -10.40
C GLN A 104 -11.96 -7.68 -11.29
N VAL A 105 -11.00 -7.01 -10.69
CA VAL A 105 -9.92 -6.32 -11.42
C VAL A 105 -8.58 -6.72 -10.82
N LEU A 106 -7.69 -7.25 -11.66
CA LEU A 106 -6.27 -7.43 -11.38
C LEU A 106 -5.48 -6.34 -12.11
N ILE A 107 -4.66 -5.57 -11.38
CA ILE A 107 -3.74 -4.59 -11.96
C ILE A 107 -2.32 -5.00 -11.57
N LYS A 108 -1.44 -5.10 -12.56
CA LYS A 108 -0.06 -5.56 -12.33
C LYS A 108 0.99 -4.76 -13.09
N GLY A 109 2.16 -4.62 -12.48
CA GLY A 109 3.35 -4.12 -13.17
C GLY A 109 3.82 -5.10 -14.23
N GLY A 110 4.08 -4.62 -15.45
CA GLY A 110 4.39 -5.47 -16.61
C GLY A 110 5.85 -5.88 -16.77
N ARG A 111 6.73 -5.48 -15.84
CA ARG A 111 8.18 -5.69 -15.92
C ARG A 111 8.70 -6.46 -14.69
N GLU A 112 9.94 -6.93 -14.76
CA GLU A 112 10.63 -7.58 -13.62
C GLU A 112 10.82 -6.63 -12.43
N ILE A 113 10.90 -5.32 -12.70
CA ILE A 113 10.95 -4.27 -11.70
C ILE A 113 9.52 -3.74 -11.51
N PRO A 114 9.06 -3.49 -10.27
CA PRO A 114 7.74 -2.94 -10.02
C PRO A 114 7.47 -1.66 -10.81
N THR A 115 6.24 -1.50 -11.31
CA THR A 115 5.79 -0.22 -11.87
C THR A 115 5.61 0.77 -10.73
N ILE A 116 6.24 1.94 -10.83
CA ILE A 116 6.05 3.03 -9.88
C ILE A 116 4.71 3.68 -10.20
N TRP A 117 3.78 3.63 -9.26
CA TRP A 117 2.48 4.28 -9.39
C TRP A 117 2.42 5.48 -8.44
N SER A 118 2.19 6.66 -9.02
CA SER A 118 2.00 7.90 -8.30
C SER A 118 0.77 8.65 -8.81
N ASN A 119 0.42 9.74 -8.13
CA ASN A 119 -0.58 10.69 -8.56
C ASN A 119 0.06 12.09 -8.71
N LEU A 120 -0.34 12.81 -9.76
CA LEU A 120 0.05 14.19 -10.00
C LEU A 120 -1.05 15.19 -9.60
N GLU A 121 -2.29 14.73 -9.45
CA GLU A 121 -3.47 15.55 -9.15
C GLU A 121 -3.71 15.68 -7.63
N GLN A 122 -4.40 16.73 -7.17
CA GLN A 122 -4.64 17.04 -5.74
C GLN A 122 -5.66 16.09 -5.07
N GLU A 123 -5.56 14.79 -5.35
CA GLU A 123 -6.44 13.79 -4.74
C GLU A 123 -5.84 13.24 -3.46
N ILE A 124 -6.72 12.90 -2.53
CA ILE A 124 -6.34 12.37 -1.22
C ILE A 124 -5.86 10.92 -1.29
N ALA A 125 -6.03 10.23 -2.43
CA ALA A 125 -5.60 8.85 -2.63
C ALA A 125 -4.93 8.67 -4.01
N ILE A 126 -4.15 7.58 -4.20
CA ILE A 126 -3.79 7.08 -5.54
C ILE A 126 -4.88 6.13 -6.03
N ILE A 127 -5.32 5.22 -5.16
CA ILE A 127 -6.45 4.31 -5.41
C ILE A 127 -7.49 4.49 -4.31
N SER A 128 -8.74 4.72 -4.70
CA SER A 128 -9.94 4.66 -3.88
C SER A 128 -10.82 3.53 -4.39
N LEU A 129 -11.14 2.53 -3.57
CA LEU A 129 -12.04 1.43 -3.93
C LEU A 129 -13.22 1.40 -2.96
N ASN A 130 -14.42 1.72 -3.46
CA ASN A 130 -15.64 1.77 -2.68
C ASN A 130 -16.50 0.50 -2.77
N GLN A 131 -16.30 -0.30 -3.83
CA GLN A 131 -17.01 -1.57 -4.03
C GLN A 131 -16.24 -2.43 -5.04
N GLY A 132 -16.33 -3.76 -4.87
CA GLY A 132 -15.83 -4.75 -5.84
C GLY A 132 -14.71 -5.63 -5.28
N THR A 133 -13.96 -6.24 -6.20
CA THR A 133 -12.77 -7.04 -5.88
C THR A 133 -11.56 -6.48 -6.63
N LEU A 134 -10.51 -6.13 -5.88
CA LEU A 134 -9.28 -5.60 -6.44
C LEU A 134 -8.09 -6.48 -6.08
N SER A 135 -7.24 -6.75 -7.06
CA SER A 135 -5.95 -7.38 -6.88
C SER A 135 -4.85 -6.50 -7.46
N LEU A 136 -3.77 -6.30 -6.70
CA LEU A 136 -2.62 -5.49 -7.06
C LEU A 136 -1.36 -6.34 -6.97
N GLU A 137 -0.55 -6.36 -8.02
CA GLU A 137 0.68 -7.15 -8.08
C GLU A 137 1.85 -6.34 -8.64
N ASN A 138 3.02 -6.41 -7.99
CA ASN A 138 4.26 -5.85 -8.53
C ASN A 138 4.18 -4.33 -8.79
N ILE A 139 3.64 -3.58 -7.82
CA ILE A 139 3.52 -2.12 -7.86
C ILE A 139 4.34 -1.48 -6.74
N GLU A 140 5.01 -0.37 -7.05
CA GLU A 140 5.61 0.53 -6.07
C GLU A 140 4.79 1.81 -5.95
N PHE A 141 4.09 2.00 -4.84
CA PHE A 141 3.37 3.23 -4.54
C PHE A 141 4.30 4.27 -3.95
N LYS A 142 4.21 5.50 -4.47
CA LYS A 142 5.00 6.64 -4.01
C LYS A 142 4.17 7.91 -4.04
N PHE A 143 4.35 8.78 -3.05
CA PHE A 143 3.86 10.15 -3.11
C PHE A 143 4.83 11.03 -3.89
N THR A 144 4.32 11.88 -4.78
CA THR A 144 5.13 12.94 -5.41
C THR A 144 5.26 14.11 -4.44
N ILE A 145 6.49 14.48 -4.07
CA ILE A 145 6.78 15.66 -3.23
C ILE A 145 7.46 16.69 -4.13
N ASN A 146 6.85 17.86 -4.27
CA ASN A 146 7.50 18.99 -4.92
C ASN A 146 8.27 19.84 -3.90
N ASN A 147 9.60 19.85 -4.03
CA ASN A 147 10.48 20.79 -3.32
C ASN A 147 10.78 21.98 -4.26
N ASP A 148 9.85 22.93 -4.35
CA ASP A 148 9.94 24.21 -5.09
C ASP A 148 10.16 24.18 -6.64
N THR A 149 9.32 24.89 -7.41
CA THR A 149 9.68 25.93 -8.43
C THR A 149 8.62 26.12 -9.53
N GLU A 150 8.12 27.37 -9.63
CA GLU A 150 7.69 28.19 -10.80
C GLU A 150 7.31 27.58 -12.19
N ASP A 151 6.79 26.36 -12.33
CA ASP A 151 6.17 25.92 -13.61
C ASP A 151 4.64 26.05 -13.57
N PRO A 152 4.03 26.97 -14.35
CA PRO A 152 2.57 27.17 -14.36
C PRO A 152 1.78 26.11 -15.13
N PHE A 153 2.40 25.12 -15.79
CA PHE A 153 1.68 24.22 -16.69
C PHE A 153 1.66 22.74 -16.34
N ILE A 154 2.48 22.25 -15.40
CA ILE A 154 2.28 20.94 -14.78
C ILE A 154 2.75 21.03 -13.32
N THR A 155 1.81 21.12 -12.38
CA THR A 155 2.13 21.06 -10.94
C THR A 155 1.69 19.72 -10.38
N PRO A 156 2.62 18.76 -10.22
CA PRO A 156 2.42 17.62 -9.32
C PRO A 156 2.09 18.11 -7.90
N ILE A 157 1.38 17.29 -7.12
CA ILE A 157 0.90 17.63 -5.76
C ILE A 157 1.99 18.32 -4.93
N ALA A 158 1.74 19.58 -4.56
CA ALA A 158 2.45 20.23 -3.48
C ALA A 158 1.85 19.74 -2.16
N TRP A 159 2.56 18.89 -1.42
CA TRP A 159 2.19 18.52 -0.06
C TRP A 159 2.09 19.80 0.78
N LYS A 160 0.88 20.13 1.23
CA LYS A 160 0.70 21.07 2.34
C LYS A 160 0.61 20.22 3.60
N GLY A 161 1.37 20.59 4.63
CA GLY A 161 1.67 19.72 5.78
C GLY A 161 0.49 19.16 6.59
N ASP A 162 -0.74 19.53 6.26
CA ASP A 162 -1.98 19.15 6.93
C ASP A 162 -2.82 18.12 6.13
N ASP A 163 -2.37 17.70 4.94
CA ASP A 163 -3.15 16.81 4.08
C ASP A 163 -3.06 15.33 4.53
N ASN A 164 -4.21 14.69 4.75
CA ASN A 164 -4.34 13.27 5.08
C ASN A 164 -4.28 12.40 3.81
N LEU A 165 -3.10 12.35 3.19
CA LEU A 165 -2.91 11.62 1.94
C LEU A 165 -2.82 10.11 2.18
N GLN A 166 -3.35 9.36 1.23
CA GLN A 166 -3.48 7.92 1.24
C GLN A 166 -2.86 7.38 -0.05
N GLN A 167 -2.18 6.23 -0.01
CA GLN A 167 -1.80 5.59 -1.28
C GLN A 167 -2.96 4.72 -1.73
N VAL A 168 -3.43 3.83 -0.86
CA VAL A 168 -4.55 2.94 -1.14
C VAL A 168 -5.61 3.08 -0.06
N PHE A 169 -6.80 3.51 -0.47
CA PHE A 169 -8.02 3.56 0.32
C PHE A 169 -9.02 2.53 -0.19
N ILE A 170 -9.53 1.69 0.70
CA ILE A 170 -10.48 0.64 0.36
C ILE A 170 -11.57 0.59 1.41
N ALA A 171 -12.82 0.65 0.99
CA ALA A 171 -13.97 0.54 1.86
C ALA A 171 -15.05 -0.34 1.22
N TYR A 172 -15.79 -1.09 2.05
CA TYR A 172 -17.03 -1.80 1.67
C TYR A 172 -16.85 -2.82 0.51
N THR A 173 -15.72 -3.50 0.46
CA THR A 173 -15.37 -4.43 -0.64
C THR A 173 -15.43 -5.89 -0.23
N SER A 174 -15.64 -6.77 -1.21
CA SER A 174 -15.66 -8.21 -0.94
C SER A 174 -14.25 -8.73 -0.70
N LYS A 175 -13.28 -8.28 -1.50
CA LYS A 175 -11.91 -8.76 -1.42
C LYS A 175 -10.91 -7.69 -1.89
N VAL A 176 -9.80 -7.58 -1.17
CA VAL A 176 -8.56 -6.97 -1.64
C VAL A 176 -7.41 -7.96 -1.48
N GLU A 177 -6.61 -8.11 -2.53
CA GLU A 177 -5.34 -8.86 -2.49
C GLU A 177 -4.20 -8.01 -3.05
N ILE A 178 -3.19 -7.72 -2.24
CA ILE A 178 -1.99 -6.97 -2.64
C ILE A 178 -0.79 -7.85 -2.43
N VAL A 179 -0.04 -8.08 -3.51
CA VAL A 179 1.08 -9.02 -3.53
C VAL A 179 2.30 -8.39 -4.18
N ASP A 180 3.49 -8.74 -3.68
CA ASP A 180 4.79 -8.36 -4.26
C ASP A 180 4.92 -6.83 -4.49
N SER A 181 4.31 -6.02 -3.62
CA SER A 181 4.20 -4.57 -3.80
C SER A 181 4.92 -3.78 -2.71
N THR A 182 5.37 -2.59 -3.05
CA THR A 182 6.10 -1.69 -2.14
C THR A 182 5.33 -0.41 -1.93
N PHE A 183 5.28 0.05 -0.68
CA PHE A 183 4.66 1.31 -0.27
C PHE A 183 5.76 2.19 0.32
N ASN A 184 6.07 3.29 -0.37
CA ASN A 184 7.06 4.26 0.07
C ASN A 184 6.38 5.48 0.69
N GLY A 185 6.77 5.81 1.92
CA GLY A 185 6.38 7.07 2.55
C GLY A 185 7.00 8.26 1.83
N ILE A 186 6.60 9.46 2.26
CA ILE A 186 7.13 10.73 1.77
C ILE A 186 8.65 10.78 1.97
N SER A 187 9.09 10.72 3.23
CA SER A 187 10.50 10.67 3.59
C SER A 187 10.68 10.20 5.03
N GLN A 188 11.94 10.03 5.45
CA GLN A 188 12.29 9.71 6.83
C GLN A 188 12.49 10.96 7.71
N THR A 189 12.57 12.14 7.09
CA THR A 189 12.88 13.41 7.76
C THR A 189 11.66 14.30 7.91
N ASP A 190 10.78 14.27 6.91
CA ASP A 190 9.57 15.07 6.86
C ASP A 190 8.47 14.29 7.54
N ILE A 191 7.93 14.85 8.61
CA ILE A 191 6.82 14.27 9.35
C ILE A 191 5.55 14.54 8.54
N SER A 192 4.76 13.50 8.24
CA SER A 192 3.49 13.64 7.51
C SER A 192 2.35 12.86 8.17
N ASN A 193 1.10 13.22 7.86
CA ASN A 193 -0.09 12.52 8.33
C ASN A 193 -0.61 11.52 7.28
N ASN A 194 0.32 10.88 6.57
CA ASN A 194 -0.02 10.05 5.43
C ASN A 194 -0.21 8.59 5.83
N SER A 195 -1.22 7.96 5.25
CA SER A 195 -1.43 6.52 5.32
C SER A 195 -0.96 5.85 4.02
N MET A 196 -0.30 4.70 4.14
CA MET A 196 0.00 3.86 2.98
C MET A 196 -1.25 3.07 2.58
N ILE A 197 -1.91 2.45 3.56
CA ILE A 197 -3.09 1.63 3.33
C ILE A 197 -4.14 1.92 4.39
N ILE A 198 -5.36 2.20 3.95
CA ILE A 198 -6.55 2.18 4.80
C ILE A 198 -7.55 1.21 4.17
N ILE A 199 -7.90 0.14 4.88
CA ILE A 199 -8.91 -0.83 4.47
C ILE A 199 -9.99 -0.89 5.55
N ALA A 200 -11.24 -0.65 5.19
CA ALA A 200 -12.39 -0.69 6.09
C ALA A 200 -13.53 -1.54 5.52
N PHE A 201 -14.25 -2.25 6.38
CA PHE A 201 -15.44 -3.03 6.02
C PHE A 201 -15.22 -4.00 4.85
N CYS A 202 -14.02 -4.58 4.76
CA CYS A 202 -13.66 -5.53 3.72
C CYS A 202 -13.71 -6.97 4.27
N LYS A 203 -14.33 -7.88 3.52
CA LYS A 203 -14.51 -9.28 3.97
C LYS A 203 -13.23 -10.10 3.88
N GLU A 204 -12.50 -10.01 2.77
CA GLU A 204 -11.25 -10.73 2.57
C GLU A 204 -10.11 -9.77 2.27
N ILE A 205 -9.10 -9.75 3.14
CA ILE A 205 -7.96 -8.85 3.04
C ILE A 205 -6.70 -9.69 3.01
N ILE A 206 -5.92 -9.58 1.94
CA ILE A 206 -4.68 -10.33 1.76
C ILE A 206 -3.55 -9.38 1.41
N LEU A 207 -2.52 -9.32 2.26
CA LEU A 207 -1.26 -8.63 2.01
C LEU A 207 -0.13 -9.65 2.06
N LYS A 208 0.59 -9.87 0.95
CA LYS A 208 1.64 -10.89 0.85
C LYS A 208 2.92 -10.32 0.25
N ASN A 209 4.06 -10.58 0.89
CA ASN A 209 5.37 -10.15 0.42
C ASN A 209 5.43 -8.64 0.09
N CYS A 210 4.68 -7.83 0.85
CA CYS A 210 4.67 -6.38 0.68
C CYS A 210 5.78 -5.73 1.52
N THR A 211 6.33 -4.62 1.04
CA THR A 211 7.30 -3.82 1.80
C THR A 211 6.73 -2.43 2.09
N PHE A 212 6.70 -2.04 3.36
CA PHE A 212 6.28 -0.72 3.82
C PHE A 212 7.50 0.02 4.35
N GLN A 213 7.86 1.15 3.75
CA GLN A 213 9.15 1.76 4.06
C GLN A 213 9.20 3.29 3.95
N ASN A 214 10.25 3.85 4.56
CA ASN A 214 10.64 5.27 4.42
C ASN A 214 9.53 6.26 4.80
N ALA A 215 8.95 6.06 5.98
CA ALA A 215 7.89 6.94 6.48
C ALA A 215 8.25 7.51 7.86
N SER A 216 7.96 8.80 8.04
CA SER A 216 8.01 9.51 9.31
C SER A 216 6.62 10.12 9.54
N ILE A 217 5.85 9.59 10.49
CA ILE A 217 4.43 9.95 10.62
C ILE A 217 4.10 10.77 11.87
N TYR A 218 3.12 11.67 11.72
CA TYR A 218 2.39 12.38 12.78
C TYR A 218 1.13 11.60 13.18
N THR A 219 0.60 11.89 14.35
CA THR A 219 -0.17 10.95 15.18
C THR A 219 -1.68 10.88 14.95
N GLU A 220 -2.24 11.54 13.94
CA GLU A 220 -3.70 11.46 13.73
C GLU A 220 -4.12 10.25 12.89
N THR A 221 -3.22 9.67 12.10
CA THR A 221 -3.50 8.50 11.25
C THR A 221 -2.43 7.41 11.36
N GLN A 222 -2.85 6.14 11.38
CA GLN A 222 -1.92 5.01 11.33
C GLN A 222 -1.45 4.78 9.90
N LEU A 223 -0.16 4.44 9.75
CA LEU A 223 0.44 4.18 8.43
C LEU A 223 -0.31 3.07 7.67
N ILE A 224 -0.72 2.02 8.38
CA ILE A 224 -1.56 0.95 7.85
C ILE A 224 -2.71 0.69 8.81
N THR A 225 -3.93 0.86 8.33
CA THR A 225 -5.16 0.58 9.07
C THR A 225 -5.96 -0.49 8.35
N ILE A 226 -6.25 -1.59 9.04
CA ILE A 226 -7.22 -2.60 8.62
C ILE A 226 -8.34 -2.65 9.66
N SER A 227 -9.56 -2.33 9.25
CA SER A 227 -10.78 -2.44 10.05
C SER A 227 -11.77 -3.36 9.33
N ALA A 228 -11.64 -4.66 9.55
CA ALA A 228 -12.54 -5.67 9.01
C ALA A 228 -13.74 -5.85 9.95
N SER A 229 -14.60 -4.83 9.99
CA SER A 229 -15.85 -4.83 10.78
C SER A 229 -17.01 -5.40 9.97
N VAL A 230 -16.89 -6.67 9.58
CA VAL A 230 -17.88 -7.44 8.82
C VAL A 230 -17.84 -8.90 9.29
N ASP A 231 -18.96 -9.61 9.17
CA ASP A 231 -19.03 -11.02 9.56
C ASP A 231 -18.14 -11.92 8.70
N ASP A 232 -17.55 -12.92 9.36
CA ASP A 232 -16.64 -13.88 8.76
C ASP A 232 -15.46 -13.22 8.02
N ALA A 233 -14.98 -12.09 8.55
CA ALA A 233 -13.81 -11.40 8.02
C ALA A 233 -12.56 -12.30 8.04
N HIS A 234 -11.85 -12.34 6.91
CA HIS A 234 -10.62 -13.08 6.72
C HIS A 234 -9.47 -12.13 6.39
N VAL A 235 -8.48 -12.05 7.28
CA VAL A 235 -7.32 -11.17 7.13
C VAL A 235 -6.04 -12.00 7.13
N VAL A 236 -5.26 -11.88 6.06
CA VAL A 236 -3.95 -12.53 5.89
C VAL A 236 -2.89 -11.46 5.67
N ILE A 237 -1.89 -11.43 6.53
CA ILE A 237 -0.68 -10.62 6.36
C ILE A 237 0.51 -11.57 6.46
N GLN A 238 1.23 -11.75 5.37
CA GLN A 238 2.23 -12.79 5.25
C GLN A 238 3.49 -12.26 4.57
N ASP A 239 4.65 -12.56 5.14
CA ASP A 239 5.97 -12.23 4.56
C ASP A 239 6.18 -10.73 4.27
N CYS A 240 5.42 -9.85 4.93
CA CYS A 240 5.54 -8.40 4.79
C CYS A 240 6.70 -7.84 5.62
N LYS A 241 7.29 -6.74 5.15
CA LYS A 241 8.42 -6.05 5.79
C LYS A 241 8.05 -4.60 6.12
N PHE A 242 8.58 -4.12 7.25
CA PHE A 242 8.45 -2.74 7.72
C PHE A 242 9.85 -2.18 7.95
N ILE A 243 10.27 -1.18 7.17
CA ILE A 243 11.67 -0.75 7.09
C ILE A 243 11.73 0.77 7.23
N ASN A 244 12.59 1.28 8.13
CA ASN A 244 12.80 2.73 8.32
C ASN A 244 11.50 3.50 8.58
N ILE A 245 10.69 3.03 9.54
CA ILE A 245 9.47 3.71 9.97
C ILE A 245 9.74 4.46 11.28
N LYS A 246 9.46 5.76 11.30
CA LYS A 246 9.60 6.62 12.47
C LYS A 246 8.23 7.10 12.93
N LEU A 247 7.89 6.78 14.17
CA LEU A 247 6.70 7.31 14.85
C LEU A 247 7.15 8.52 15.66
N ASN A 248 6.61 9.70 15.36
CA ASN A 248 6.93 10.93 16.06
C ASN A 248 5.78 11.21 17.04
N GLU A 249 6.06 11.13 18.35
CA GLU A 249 5.18 11.38 19.52
C GLU A 249 4.58 10.15 20.26
N ASP A 250 4.18 10.38 21.53
CA ASP A 250 3.81 9.38 22.56
C ASP A 250 2.36 8.85 22.46
N ILE A 251 1.63 9.17 21.39
CA ILE A 251 0.27 8.68 21.23
C ILE A 251 0.31 7.24 20.72
N HIS A 252 -0.51 6.37 21.31
CA HIS A 252 -0.54 4.91 21.15
C HIS A 252 -0.92 4.40 19.74
N MET A 253 -0.19 4.79 18.70
CA MET A 253 -0.37 4.28 17.34
C MET A 253 0.69 3.25 16.99
N ALA A 254 0.24 2.17 16.34
CA ALA A 254 1.09 1.16 15.75
C ALA A 254 1.30 1.47 14.26
N THR A 255 2.46 1.06 13.72
CA THR A 255 2.69 1.09 12.25
C THR A 255 1.62 0.30 11.48
N LEU A 256 1.15 -0.80 12.08
CA LEU A 256 0.08 -1.64 11.57
C LEU A 256 -0.98 -1.80 12.65
N GLN A 257 -2.20 -1.36 12.37
CA GLN A 257 -3.37 -1.63 13.19
C GLN A 257 -4.32 -2.56 12.45
N ILE A 258 -4.75 -3.61 13.14
CA ILE A 258 -5.75 -4.56 12.66
C ILE A 258 -6.87 -4.63 13.70
N ALA A 259 -8.09 -4.32 13.29
CA ALA A 259 -9.30 -4.54 14.06
C ALA A 259 -10.21 -5.46 13.25
N VAL A 260 -10.59 -6.60 13.83
CA VAL A 260 -11.52 -7.56 13.23
C VAL A 260 -12.69 -7.69 14.18
N ASN A 261 -13.86 -7.22 13.76
CA ASN A 261 -15.08 -7.19 14.57
C ASN A 261 -16.22 -7.84 13.78
N SER A 262 -17.00 -8.70 14.43
CA SER A 262 -18.30 -9.14 13.90
C SER A 262 -19.35 -8.08 14.20
N THR A 263 -20.29 -7.88 13.27
CA THR A 263 -21.32 -6.82 13.32
C THR A 263 -22.68 -7.36 13.70
#